data_AF-A0A7Y5VLM5-F1
#
_entry.id   AF-A0A7Y5VLM5-F1
#
_cell.length_a   1.000
_cell.length_b   1.000
_cell.length_c   1.000
_cell.angle_alpha   90.00
_cell.angle_beta   90.00
_cell.angle_gamma   90.00
#
_symmetry.space_group_name_H-M   'P 1'
#
loop_
_entity.id
_entity.type
_entity.pdbx_description
1 polymer ?
#
loop_
_entity_poly.entity_id
_entity_poly.type
_entity_poly.pdbx_seq_one_letter_code
_entity_poly.pdbx_strand_id
1 'polypeptide(L)'
;EQTVRLIRSKGIGVFFVTQSPKDVPSGVLAQLGNRVQHALRAFTPDDAKALKQAIATYPHTAYDMEKLLTSLGIGEAVVTVLSDRGVPTPVAWTRMKAPNSLMDPSPQATMDAVVNASPLKTKYADVVDRESAYELLAKRLEAAPAAPQQAPAPQQAPAPASAPRQRAPKEEPSLIQQVAGSSAFKSMLRSAGTVIGREITRSIFGTRRR
;
A
#
# COMPACT_ATOMS: atom_id res chain seq x y z
N GLU A 1 -6.67 1.08 -2.56
CA GLU A 1 -8.12 0.80 -2.69
C GLU A 1 -8.74 1.23 -4.02
N GLN A 2 -8.36 2.37 -4.61
CA GLN A 2 -8.87 2.82 -5.92
C GLN A 2 -8.66 1.83 -7.09
N THR A 3 -7.63 0.97 -7.02
CA THR A 3 -7.27 0.06 -8.10
C THR A 3 -8.38 -0.96 -8.42
N VAL A 4 -9.02 -1.57 -7.42
CA VAL A 4 -9.98 -2.68 -7.63
C VAL A 4 -11.23 -2.26 -8.41
N ARG A 5 -11.68 -1.01 -8.24
CA ARG A 5 -12.83 -0.47 -8.98
C ARG A 5 -12.52 -0.23 -10.47
N LEU A 6 -11.28 0.14 -10.79
CA LEU A 6 -10.83 0.40 -12.17
C LEU A 6 -10.63 -0.87 -13.00
N ILE A 7 -10.23 -1.98 -12.36
CA ILE A 7 -9.87 -3.21 -13.09
C ILE A 7 -11.08 -3.93 -13.70
N ARG A 8 -12.26 -3.84 -13.07
CA ARG A 8 -13.49 -4.49 -13.58
C ARG A 8 -13.89 -3.99 -14.98
N SER A 9 -13.77 -2.68 -15.24
CA SER A 9 -14.13 -2.10 -16.55
C SER A 9 -13.14 -2.45 -17.67
N LYS A 10 -11.98 -3.00 -17.31
CA LYS A 10 -10.95 -3.47 -18.25
C LYS A 10 -11.01 -4.98 -18.50
N GLY A 11 -12.01 -5.67 -17.94
CA GLY A 11 -12.17 -7.12 -18.10
C GLY A 11 -11.15 -7.95 -17.32
N ILE A 12 -10.54 -7.38 -16.27
CA ILE A 12 -9.52 -8.06 -15.46
C ILE A 12 -10.19 -8.62 -14.19
N GLY A 13 -10.03 -9.92 -13.97
CA GLY A 13 -10.46 -10.61 -12.75
C GLY A 13 -9.32 -10.72 -11.74
N VAL A 14 -9.61 -10.48 -10.46
CA VAL A 14 -8.66 -10.62 -9.35
C VAL A 14 -9.23 -11.60 -8.34
N PHE A 15 -8.41 -12.56 -7.92
CA PHE A 15 -8.77 -13.56 -6.91
C PHE A 15 -7.86 -13.37 -5.70
N PHE A 16 -8.47 -13.22 -4.53
CA PHE A 16 -7.75 -13.20 -3.26
C PHE A 16 -7.87 -14.57 -2.61
N VAL A 17 -6.72 -15.22 -2.40
CA VAL A 17 -6.64 -16.54 -1.76
C VAL A 17 -5.89 -16.36 -0.44
N THR A 18 -6.59 -16.54 0.67
CA THR A 18 -6.03 -16.43 2.03
C THR A 18 -6.65 -17.48 2.96
N GLN A 19 -5.92 -17.85 4.01
CA GLN A 19 -6.43 -18.66 5.12
C GLN A 19 -7.26 -17.82 6.12
N SER A 20 -7.00 -16.52 6.22
CA SER A 20 -7.63 -15.61 7.18
C SER A 20 -8.30 -14.44 6.44
N PRO A 21 -9.62 -14.23 6.62
CA PRO A 21 -10.29 -13.07 6.05
C PRO A 21 -9.70 -11.72 6.49
N LYS A 22 -8.97 -11.67 7.62
CA LYS A 22 -8.33 -10.45 8.11
C LYS A 22 -7.14 -9.99 7.26
N ASP A 23 -6.61 -10.86 6.41
CA ASP A 23 -5.46 -10.53 5.55
C ASP A 23 -5.84 -9.62 4.38
N VAL A 24 -7.14 -9.50 4.09
CA VAL A 24 -7.64 -8.63 3.02
C VAL A 24 -8.24 -7.37 3.67
N PRO A 25 -7.82 -6.16 3.26
CA PRO A 25 -8.40 -4.92 3.78
C PRO A 25 -9.92 -4.87 3.61
N SER A 26 -10.62 -4.33 4.60
CA SER A 26 -12.09 -4.28 4.62
C SER A 26 -12.68 -3.53 3.42
N GLY A 27 -12.03 -2.46 2.97
CA GLY A 27 -12.44 -1.71 1.77
C GLY A 27 -12.37 -2.52 0.49
N VAL A 28 -11.49 -3.53 0.42
CA VAL A 28 -11.40 -4.48 -0.70
C VAL A 28 -12.41 -5.60 -0.52
N LEU A 29 -12.52 -6.19 0.68
CA LEU A 29 -13.51 -7.24 0.98
C LEU A 29 -14.94 -6.82 0.66
N ALA A 30 -15.29 -5.57 0.96
CA ALA A 30 -16.62 -5.01 0.67
C ALA A 30 -16.94 -4.95 -0.83
N GLN A 31 -15.93 -5.05 -1.70
CA GLN A 31 -16.08 -5.03 -3.15
C GLN A 31 -16.12 -6.44 -3.78
N LEU A 32 -15.82 -7.48 -3.00
CA LEU A 32 -15.81 -8.86 -3.48
C LEU A 32 -17.23 -9.45 -3.41
N GLY A 33 -17.89 -9.53 -4.57
CA GLY A 33 -19.23 -10.12 -4.66
C GLY A 33 -19.26 -11.64 -4.79
N ASN A 34 -18.15 -12.24 -5.24
CA ASN A 34 -18.00 -13.69 -5.37
C ASN A 34 -17.17 -14.22 -4.20
N ARG A 35 -17.61 -15.33 -3.59
CA ARG A 35 -16.93 -15.94 -2.47
C ARG A 35 -16.94 -17.46 -2.58
N VAL A 36 -15.76 -18.03 -2.36
CA VAL A 36 -15.53 -19.48 -2.20
C VAL A 36 -14.90 -19.67 -0.83
N GLN A 37 -15.68 -20.17 0.12
CA GLN A 37 -15.26 -20.31 1.51
C GLN A 37 -15.09 -21.78 1.85
N HIS A 38 -13.86 -22.16 2.19
CA HIS A 38 -13.55 -23.46 2.75
C HIS A 38 -13.88 -23.51 4.24
N ALA A 39 -13.72 -24.69 4.83
CA ALA A 39 -13.89 -24.92 6.26
C ALA A 39 -13.22 -23.84 7.11
N LEU A 40 -13.99 -23.26 8.04
CA LEU A 40 -13.48 -22.34 9.05
C LEU A 40 -13.41 -23.10 10.38
N ARG A 41 -12.19 -23.24 10.91
CA ARG A 41 -11.98 -23.85 12.22
C ARG A 41 -11.92 -22.74 13.26
N ALA A 42 -12.84 -22.77 14.21
CA ALA A 42 -12.81 -21.86 15.34
C ALA A 42 -12.18 -22.57 16.54
N PHE A 43 -10.93 -22.23 16.86
CA PHE A 43 -10.23 -22.75 18.03
C PHE A 43 -10.21 -21.75 19.18
N THR A 44 -10.35 -20.46 18.87
CA THR A 44 -10.35 -19.36 19.85
C THR A 44 -11.69 -18.63 19.89
N PRO A 45 -11.99 -17.89 20.97
CA PRO A 45 -13.17 -17.03 21.04
C PRO A 45 -13.24 -15.97 19.92
N ASP A 46 -12.07 -15.46 19.51
CA ASP A 46 -11.98 -14.49 18.42
C ASP A 46 -12.33 -15.13 17.07
N ASP A 47 -11.95 -16.38 16.85
CA ASP A 47 -12.33 -17.12 15.64
C ASP A 47 -13.83 -17.39 15.61
N ALA A 48 -14.43 -17.74 16.75
CA ALA A 48 -15.88 -17.93 16.85
C ALA A 48 -16.65 -16.63 16.55
N LYS A 49 -16.14 -15.49 17.04
CA LYS A 49 -16.70 -14.17 16.72
C LYS A 49 -16.56 -13.84 15.23
N ALA A 50 -15.39 -14.09 14.65
CA ALA A 50 -15.13 -13.87 13.23
C ALA A 50 -16.01 -14.76 12.34
N LEU A 51 -16.21 -16.02 12.73
CA LEU A 51 -17.11 -16.95 12.05
C LEU A 51 -18.55 -16.42 12.02
N LYS A 52 -19.09 -16.00 13.18
CA LYS A 52 -20.44 -15.42 13.27
C LYS A 52 -20.59 -14.16 12.41
N GLN A 53 -19.57 -13.30 12.41
CA GLN A 53 -19.55 -12.11 11.56
C GLN A 53 -19.50 -12.48 10.07
N ALA A 54 -18.71 -13.49 9.68
CA ALA A 54 -18.65 -13.96 8.31
C ALA A 54 -19.99 -14.55 7.84
N ILE A 55 -20.65 -15.34 8.70
CA ILE A 55 -21.97 -15.93 8.43
C ILE A 55 -23.01 -14.83 8.14
N ALA A 56 -23.01 -13.75 8.92
CA ALA A 56 -23.94 -12.63 8.76
C ALA A 56 -23.83 -11.91 7.41
N THR A 57 -22.76 -12.12 6.64
CA THR A 57 -22.57 -11.51 5.32
C THR A 57 -23.05 -12.38 4.16
N TYR A 58 -23.51 -13.60 4.40
CA TYR A 58 -24.08 -14.44 3.36
C TYR A 58 -25.54 -14.06 3.07
N PRO A 59 -26.02 -14.23 1.83
CA PRO A 59 -27.44 -14.13 1.54
C PRO A 59 -28.22 -15.17 2.35
N HIS A 60 -29.53 -14.99 2.49
CA HIS A 60 -30.36 -15.99 3.16
C HIS A 60 -30.26 -17.35 2.46
N THR A 61 -30.05 -18.40 3.26
CA THR A 61 -29.87 -19.77 2.79
C THR A 61 -30.71 -20.71 3.65
N ALA A 62 -31.01 -21.90 3.12
CA ALA A 62 -31.65 -22.96 3.89
C ALA A 62 -30.68 -23.69 4.84
N TYR A 63 -29.37 -23.44 4.73
CA TYR A 63 -28.36 -24.12 5.53
C TYR A 63 -28.17 -23.46 6.90
N ASP A 64 -27.94 -24.29 7.91
CA ASP A 64 -27.33 -23.85 9.16
C ASP A 64 -25.85 -23.54 8.89
N MET A 65 -25.55 -22.30 8.55
CA MET A 65 -24.22 -21.86 8.11
C MET A 65 -23.14 -22.06 9.18
N GLU A 66 -23.49 -21.98 10.47
CA GLU A 66 -22.55 -22.18 11.58
C GLU A 66 -22.12 -23.65 11.64
N LYS A 67 -23.08 -24.58 11.56
CA LYS A 67 -22.77 -26.01 11.47
C LYS A 67 -22.11 -26.38 10.16
N LEU A 68 -22.56 -25.82 9.03
CA LEU A 68 -22.01 -26.14 7.72
C LEU A 68 -20.52 -25.76 7.66
N LEU A 69 -20.17 -24.50 7.92
CA LEU A 69 -18.79 -24.02 7.80
C LEU A 69 -17.81 -24.72 8.75
N THR A 70 -18.29 -25.17 9.92
CA THR A 70 -17.49 -25.92 10.89
C THR A 70 -17.38 -27.40 10.58
N SER A 71 -18.33 -27.98 9.82
CA SER A 71 -18.33 -29.41 9.46
C SER A 71 -17.72 -29.74 8.10
N LEU A 72 -17.48 -28.73 7.24
CA LEU A 72 -16.86 -28.94 5.93
C LEU A 72 -15.54 -29.73 6.03
N GLY A 73 -15.39 -30.71 5.13
CA GLY A 73 -14.18 -31.48 4.94
C GLY A 73 -13.17 -30.84 3.97
N ILE A 74 -12.06 -31.55 3.74
CA ILE A 74 -11.10 -31.18 2.69
C ILE A 74 -11.75 -31.35 1.32
N GLY A 75 -11.58 -30.37 0.45
CA GLY A 75 -12.20 -30.37 -0.88
C GLY A 75 -13.66 -29.95 -0.88
N GLU A 76 -14.19 -29.43 0.23
CA GLU A 76 -15.56 -28.93 0.33
C GLU A 76 -15.56 -27.43 0.62
N ALA A 77 -16.50 -26.71 0.01
CA ALA A 77 -16.62 -25.27 0.14
C ALA A 77 -18.08 -24.82 0.04
N VAL A 78 -18.33 -23.65 0.63
CA VAL A 78 -19.55 -22.86 0.48
C VAL A 78 -19.28 -21.83 -0.62
N VAL A 79 -20.09 -21.84 -1.66
CA VAL A 79 -19.92 -20.98 -2.83
C VAL A 79 -21.13 -20.05 -2.97
N THR A 80 -20.85 -18.76 -3.13
CA THR A 80 -21.83 -17.75 -3.53
C THR A 80 -21.21 -16.88 -4.60
N VAL A 81 -21.96 -16.62 -5.67
CA VAL A 81 -21.50 -15.83 -6.80
C VAL A 81 -22.56 -14.79 -7.17
N LEU A 82 -22.17 -13.76 -7.89
CA LEU A 82 -23.13 -12.81 -8.44
C LEU A 82 -23.82 -13.41 -9.67
N SER A 83 -25.13 -13.20 -9.79
CA SER A 83 -25.90 -13.48 -10.99
C SER A 83 -25.53 -12.53 -12.13
N ASP A 84 -26.09 -12.78 -13.31
CA ASP A 84 -26.07 -11.88 -14.47
C ASP A 84 -26.53 -10.44 -14.14
N ARG A 85 -27.44 -10.31 -13.17
CA ARG A 85 -27.95 -9.03 -12.67
C ARG A 85 -27.13 -8.44 -11.52
N GLY A 86 -26.02 -9.07 -11.14
CA GLY A 86 -25.16 -8.60 -10.04
C GLY A 86 -25.72 -8.86 -8.65
N VAL A 87 -26.70 -9.76 -8.51
CA VAL A 87 -27.30 -10.13 -7.21
C VAL A 87 -26.62 -11.41 -6.70
N PRO A 88 -26.20 -11.49 -5.43
CA PRO A 88 -25.68 -12.72 -4.86
C PRO A 88 -26.67 -13.87 -5.00
N THR A 89 -26.23 -14.99 -5.57
CA THR A 89 -27.01 -16.21 -5.66
C THR A 89 -27.12 -16.89 -4.28
N PRO A 90 -28.13 -17.74 -4.07
CA PRO A 90 -28.17 -18.58 -2.88
C PRO A 90 -26.88 -19.38 -2.74
N VAL A 91 -26.46 -19.56 -1.50
CA VAL A 91 -25.28 -20.35 -1.17
C VAL A 91 -25.45 -21.79 -1.65
N ALA A 92 -24.40 -22.33 -2.26
CA ALA A 92 -24.30 -23.73 -2.62
C ALA A 92 -23.16 -24.41 -1.86
N TRP A 93 -23.46 -25.49 -1.14
CA TRP A 93 -22.43 -26.43 -0.69
C TRP A 93 -21.91 -27.21 -1.90
N THR A 94 -20.59 -27.14 -2.12
CA THR A 94 -19.94 -27.63 -3.32
C THR A 94 -18.75 -28.51 -2.97
N ARG A 95 -18.67 -29.67 -3.60
CA ARG A 95 -17.46 -30.50 -3.62
C ARG A 95 -16.56 -30.07 -4.78
N MET A 96 -15.30 -29.83 -4.45
CA MET A 96 -14.29 -29.44 -5.42
C MET A 96 -13.59 -30.67 -5.99
N LYS A 97 -13.38 -30.65 -7.29
CA LYS A 97 -12.54 -31.65 -7.95
C LYS A 97 -11.07 -31.35 -7.63
N ALA A 98 -10.31 -32.37 -7.24
CA ALA A 98 -8.87 -32.24 -7.10
C ALA A 98 -8.22 -31.86 -8.44
N PRO A 99 -7.15 -31.06 -8.43
CA PRO A 99 -6.42 -30.76 -9.65
C PRO A 99 -5.81 -32.05 -10.21
N ASN A 100 -5.92 -32.22 -11.53
CA ASN A 100 -5.27 -33.32 -12.26
C ASN A 100 -3.81 -32.97 -12.61
N SER A 101 -3.33 -31.80 -12.21
CA SER A 101 -1.97 -31.32 -12.43
C SER A 101 -1.07 -31.63 -11.24
N LEU A 102 0.24 -31.61 -11.49
CA LEU A 102 1.23 -31.54 -10.42
C LEU A 102 1.13 -30.16 -9.74
N MET A 103 1.12 -30.14 -8.40
CA MET A 103 1.12 -28.90 -7.61
C MET A 103 2.53 -28.47 -7.18
N ASP A 104 3.54 -29.30 -7.47
CA ASP A 104 4.96 -28.98 -7.25
C ASP A 104 5.48 -27.96 -8.26
N PRO A 105 6.57 -27.24 -7.94
CA PRO A 105 7.25 -26.37 -8.89
C PRO A 105 7.56 -27.09 -10.20
N SER A 106 7.19 -26.48 -11.32
CA SER A 106 7.50 -27.01 -12.65
C SER A 106 9.03 -27.14 -12.82
N PRO A 107 9.52 -28.24 -13.43
CA PRO A 107 10.93 -28.35 -13.79
C PRO A 107 11.37 -27.17 -14.68
N GLN A 108 12.59 -26.68 -14.47
CA GLN A 108 13.12 -25.52 -15.22
C GLN A 108 13.05 -25.74 -16.73
N ALA A 109 13.41 -26.93 -17.21
CA ALA A 109 13.36 -27.29 -18.63
C ALA A 109 11.95 -27.14 -19.24
N THR A 110 10.89 -27.48 -18.48
CA THR A 110 9.50 -27.31 -18.91
C THR A 110 9.15 -25.84 -19.02
N MET A 111 9.55 -25.03 -18.05
CA MET A 111 9.34 -23.58 -18.07
C MET A 111 10.04 -22.94 -19.27
N ASP A 112 11.31 -23.27 -19.51
CA ASP A 112 12.09 -22.74 -20.63
C ASP A 112 11.46 -23.12 -21.97
N ALA A 113 11.00 -24.36 -22.13
CA ALA A 113 10.32 -24.81 -23.34
C ALA A 113 9.02 -24.02 -23.60
N VAL A 114 8.20 -23.81 -22.57
CA VAL A 114 6.94 -23.04 -22.68
C VAL A 114 7.21 -21.57 -23.00
N VAL A 115 8.19 -20.94 -22.35
CA VAL A 115 8.58 -19.55 -22.62
C VAL A 115 9.13 -19.42 -24.04
N ASN A 116 9.97 -20.36 -24.49
CA ASN A 116 10.54 -20.36 -25.83
C ASN A 116 9.49 -20.54 -26.93
N ALA A 117 8.43 -21.31 -26.67
CA ALA A 117 7.31 -21.52 -27.59
C ALA A 117 6.30 -20.36 -27.60
N SER A 118 6.40 -19.42 -26.66
CA SER A 118 5.41 -18.34 -26.52
C SER A 118 5.49 -17.33 -27.66
N PRO A 119 4.37 -17.00 -28.35
CA PRO A 119 4.35 -15.95 -29.36
C PRO A 119 4.62 -14.55 -28.78
N LEU A 120 4.48 -14.41 -27.45
CA LEU A 120 4.74 -13.17 -26.72
C LEU A 120 6.21 -12.98 -26.38
N LYS A 121 7.06 -13.99 -26.60
CA LYS A 121 8.48 -13.97 -26.26
C LYS A 121 9.18 -12.74 -26.86
N THR A 122 8.97 -12.45 -28.14
CA THR A 122 9.62 -11.31 -28.83
C THR A 122 9.35 -9.96 -28.15
N LYS A 123 8.21 -9.82 -27.47
CA LYS A 123 7.82 -8.57 -26.81
C LYS A 123 8.17 -8.54 -25.31
N TYR A 124 8.19 -9.69 -24.65
CA TYR A 124 8.24 -9.77 -23.18
C TYR A 124 9.38 -10.64 -22.63
N ALA A 125 10.26 -11.21 -23.46
CA ALA A 125 11.36 -12.04 -22.99
C ALA A 125 12.43 -11.23 -22.25
N ASP A 126 12.72 -10.02 -22.71
CA ASP A 126 13.74 -9.18 -22.11
C ASP A 126 13.20 -8.55 -20.84
N VAL A 127 13.89 -8.81 -19.73
CA VAL A 127 13.59 -8.19 -18.44
C VAL A 127 13.94 -6.71 -18.54
N VAL A 128 12.93 -5.85 -18.53
CA VAL A 128 13.13 -4.40 -18.49
C VAL A 128 13.13 -3.96 -17.04
N ASP A 129 14.33 -3.71 -16.50
CA ASP A 129 14.48 -3.00 -15.23
C ASP A 129 14.41 -1.49 -15.50
N ARG A 130 13.37 -0.84 -14.97
CA ARG A 130 13.15 0.60 -15.19
C ARG A 130 13.68 1.34 -13.98
N GLU A 131 14.53 2.34 -14.22
CA GLU A 131 14.95 3.26 -13.15
C GLU A 131 13.72 3.83 -12.46
N SER A 132 13.65 3.64 -11.15
CA SER A 132 12.49 4.10 -10.38
C SER A 132 12.51 5.62 -10.26
N ALA A 133 11.33 6.23 -10.17
CA ALA A 133 11.23 7.67 -9.92
C ALA A 133 11.95 8.07 -8.62
N TYR A 134 12.00 7.16 -7.64
CA TYR A 134 12.75 7.32 -6.40
C TYR A 134 14.26 7.38 -6.66
N GLU A 135 14.82 6.45 -7.43
CA GLU A 135 16.25 6.45 -7.80
C GLU A 135 16.65 7.71 -8.57
N LEU A 136 15.82 8.16 -9.52
CA LEU A 136 16.05 9.39 -10.27
C LEU A 136 16.03 10.63 -9.37
N LEU A 137 15.14 10.68 -8.39
CA LEU A 137 15.06 11.77 -7.41
C LEU A 137 16.23 11.73 -6.42
N ALA A 138 16.61 10.55 -5.93
CA ALA A 138 17.77 10.36 -5.06
C ALA A 138 19.06 10.80 -5.76
N LYS A 139 19.30 10.35 -7.00
CA LYS A 139 20.43 10.79 -7.82
C LYS A 139 20.47 12.32 -8.01
N ARG A 140 19.32 12.98 -8.17
CA ARG A 140 19.25 14.45 -8.27
C ARG A 140 19.55 15.17 -6.96
N LEU A 141 19.16 14.59 -5.83
CA LEU A 141 19.47 15.13 -4.50
C LEU A 141 20.96 14.95 -4.15
N GLU A 142 21.56 13.83 -4.55
CA GLU A 142 23.00 13.57 -4.38
C GLU A 142 23.87 14.39 -5.36
N ALA A 143 23.37 14.64 -6.58
CA ALA A 143 24.05 15.48 -7.57
C ALA A 143 23.87 16.99 -7.34
N ALA A 144 23.08 17.40 -6.35
CA ALA A 144 23.02 18.79 -5.95
C ALA A 144 24.34 19.15 -5.24
N PRO A 145 25.13 20.14 -5.73
CA PRO A 145 26.40 20.48 -5.12
C PRO A 145 26.17 20.89 -3.66
N ALA A 146 26.93 20.28 -2.75
CA ALA A 146 26.95 20.67 -1.35
C ALA A 146 27.23 22.18 -1.29
N ALA A 147 26.25 22.95 -0.82
CA ALA A 147 26.45 24.37 -0.56
C ALA A 147 27.68 24.51 0.37
N PRO A 148 28.62 25.42 0.06
CA PRO A 148 29.85 25.53 0.83
C PRO A 148 29.54 25.73 2.31
N GLN A 149 30.12 24.83 3.12
CA GLN A 149 30.11 24.90 4.57
C GLN A 149 30.52 26.31 4.99
N GLN A 150 29.66 26.93 5.80
CA GLN A 150 29.83 28.26 6.35
C GLN A 150 31.22 28.38 7.00
N ALA A 151 31.97 29.38 6.53
CA ALA A 151 33.24 29.79 7.10
C ALA A 151 33.09 30.12 8.60
N PRO A 152 34.13 29.88 9.43
CA PRO A 152 34.06 30.09 10.87
C PRO A 152 33.83 31.57 11.22
N ALA A 153 32.97 31.79 12.21
CA ALA A 153 32.58 33.11 12.71
C ALA A 153 33.80 33.92 13.22
N PRO A 154 33.94 35.20 12.84
CA PRO A 154 34.95 36.08 13.42
C PRO A 154 34.63 36.43 14.89
N GLN A 155 35.66 36.31 15.73
CA GLN A 155 35.67 36.68 17.14
C GLN A 155 35.44 38.19 17.36
N GLN A 156 34.74 38.50 18.45
CA GLN A 156 34.43 39.86 18.92
C GLN A 156 35.64 40.52 19.60
N ALA A 157 35.97 41.77 19.24
CA ALA A 157 36.64 42.77 20.08
C ALA A 157 36.48 44.19 19.44
N PRO A 158 36.75 45.32 20.12
CA PRO A 158 35.71 46.21 20.66
C PRO A 158 35.65 47.60 20.01
N ALA A 159 34.56 48.33 20.29
CA ALA A 159 34.27 49.69 19.81
C ALA A 159 35.27 50.76 20.32
N PRO A 160 35.44 51.88 19.57
CA PRO A 160 35.01 53.15 20.15
C PRO A 160 34.47 54.24 19.18
N ALA A 161 33.58 55.06 19.75
CA ALA A 161 33.39 56.52 19.65
C ALA A 161 32.95 57.26 18.34
N SER A 162 31.82 58.00 18.51
CA SER A 162 31.47 59.38 18.06
C SER A 162 31.31 59.75 16.56
N ALA A 163 30.02 59.92 16.16
CA ALA A 163 29.32 61.02 15.45
C ALA A 163 30.00 61.85 14.30
N PRO A 164 29.25 62.54 13.38
CA PRO A 164 27.86 62.38 12.89
C PRO A 164 27.66 62.59 11.35
N ARG A 165 26.40 62.44 10.89
CA ARG A 165 25.76 62.90 9.62
C ARG A 165 26.09 62.14 8.32
N GLN A 166 25.06 61.64 7.63
CA GLN A 166 24.45 62.26 6.43
C GLN A 166 23.33 61.37 5.82
N ARG A 167 22.41 62.04 5.12
CA ARG A 167 21.09 61.60 4.61
C ARG A 167 21.19 60.67 3.38
N ALA A 168 20.40 59.58 3.34
CA ALA A 168 19.24 59.29 2.47
C ALA A 168 19.56 58.20 1.41
N PRO A 169 18.58 57.52 0.75
CA PRO A 169 17.13 57.46 0.94
C PRO A 169 16.58 56.02 1.15
N LYS A 170 15.27 55.91 1.38
CA LYS A 170 14.47 54.67 1.38
C LYS A 170 14.52 53.99 0.01
N GLU A 171 14.87 52.71 -0.02
CA GLU A 171 14.49 51.78 -1.10
C GLU A 171 13.31 50.92 -0.64
N GLU A 172 12.35 50.77 -1.54
CA GLU A 172 11.09 50.06 -1.33
C GLU A 172 11.34 48.55 -1.16
N PRO A 173 10.64 47.87 -0.23
CA PRO A 173 10.84 46.44 -0.03
C PRO A 173 10.31 45.65 -1.23
N SER A 174 11.21 44.93 -1.88
CA SER A 174 10.93 43.90 -2.88
C SER A 174 9.84 42.93 -2.38
N LEU A 175 8.91 42.60 -3.27
CA LEU A 175 7.73 41.75 -3.06
C LEU A 175 8.04 40.40 -2.38
N ILE A 176 9.29 39.93 -2.46
CA ILE A 176 9.79 38.70 -1.82
C ILE A 176 9.82 38.83 -0.29
N GLN A 177 10.13 40.03 0.23
CA GLN A 177 10.21 40.30 1.67
C GLN A 177 8.81 40.40 2.32
N GLN A 178 7.78 40.81 1.56
CA GLN A 178 6.39 40.82 2.01
C GLN A 178 5.80 39.40 2.11
N VAL A 179 6.16 38.50 1.19
CA VAL A 179 5.69 37.11 1.22
C VAL A 179 6.32 36.34 2.39
N ALA A 180 7.61 36.55 2.65
CA ALA A 180 8.31 35.97 3.81
C ALA A 180 7.84 36.57 5.16
N GLY A 181 7.37 37.81 5.16
CA GLY A 181 6.83 38.49 6.33
C GLY A 181 5.39 38.12 6.69
N SER A 182 4.66 37.47 5.77
CA SER A 182 3.24 37.14 5.96
C SER A 182 3.02 36.15 7.11
N SER A 183 2.03 36.44 7.95
CA SER A 183 1.64 35.61 9.11
C SER A 183 1.21 34.19 8.71
N ALA A 184 0.76 34.00 7.46
CA ALA A 184 0.39 32.71 6.87
C ALA A 184 1.59 31.80 6.56
N PHE A 185 2.73 32.37 6.14
CA PHE A 185 3.96 31.58 5.93
C PHE A 185 4.61 31.18 7.26
N LYS A 186 4.58 32.08 8.26
CA LYS A 186 5.04 31.80 9.63
C LYS A 186 4.17 30.78 10.38
N SER A 187 2.90 30.59 10.01
CA SER A 187 2.05 29.54 10.57
C SER A 187 2.27 28.19 9.85
N MET A 188 2.56 28.20 8.55
CA MET A 188 2.92 27.00 7.79
C MET A 188 4.28 26.41 8.19
N LEU A 189 5.27 27.25 8.50
CA LEU A 189 6.57 26.80 9.04
C LEU A 189 6.45 26.21 10.45
N ARG A 190 5.55 26.75 11.29
CA ARG A 190 5.30 26.20 12.63
C ARG A 190 4.51 24.89 12.61
N SER A 191 3.66 24.65 11.62
CA SER A 191 2.94 23.38 11.47
C SER A 191 3.79 22.27 10.84
N ALA A 192 4.78 22.61 10.01
CA ALA A 192 5.75 21.62 9.51
C ALA A 192 6.76 21.15 10.58
N GLY A 193 7.08 22.00 11.57
CA GLY A 193 8.06 21.68 12.62
C GLY A 193 7.61 20.62 13.63
N THR A 194 6.31 20.41 13.85
CA THR A 194 5.78 19.47 14.85
C THR A 194 5.46 18.08 14.30
N VAL A 195 5.40 17.92 12.98
CA VAL A 195 5.07 16.63 12.33
C VAL A 195 6.33 15.82 11.99
N ILE A 196 7.46 16.48 11.72
CA ILE A 196 8.72 15.81 11.35
C ILE A 196 9.43 15.16 12.57
N GLY A 197 9.20 15.66 13.79
CA GLY A 197 9.88 15.17 15.00
C GLY A 197 9.38 13.81 15.55
N ARG A 198 8.23 13.31 15.12
CA ARG A 198 7.60 12.09 15.68
C ARG A 198 7.84 10.80 14.90
N GLU A 199 8.39 10.89 13.68
CA GLU A 199 8.66 9.71 12.84
C GLU A 199 10.14 9.31 12.79
N ILE A 200 11.06 10.24 13.07
CA ILE A 200 12.52 9.97 13.00
C ILE A 200 13.02 9.18 14.22
N THR A 201 12.31 9.19 15.35
CA THR A 201 12.74 8.47 16.57
C THR A 201 12.43 6.97 16.55
N ARG A 202 11.57 6.48 15.63
CA ARG A 202 11.28 5.03 15.50
C ARG A 202 12.15 4.30 14.48
N SER A 203 12.85 5.01 13.59
CA SER A 203 13.63 4.39 12.51
C SER A 203 15.12 4.23 12.81
N ILE A 204 15.65 4.85 13.87
CA ILE A 204 17.10 4.82 14.20
C ILE A 204 17.46 3.82 15.31
N PHE A 205 16.50 3.27 16.06
CA PHE A 205 16.76 2.25 17.10
C PHE A 205 15.80 1.06 16.98
N GLY A 206 16.24 -0.02 16.32
CA GLY A 206 15.69 -1.35 16.63
C GLY A 206 15.52 -2.32 15.47
N THR A 207 16.60 -2.77 14.84
CA THR A 207 16.67 -4.13 14.26
C THR A 207 18.12 -4.65 14.34
N ARG A 208 18.48 -5.27 15.48
CA ARG A 208 19.68 -6.11 15.59
C ARG A 208 19.24 -7.52 15.97
N ARG A 209 19.59 -8.46 15.08
CA ARG A 209 19.40 -9.91 15.13
C ARG A 209 19.59 -10.54 16.52
N ARG A 210 18.76 -11.54 16.81
CA ARG A 210 19.20 -12.89 17.17
C ARG A 210 18.30 -13.90 16.48
#